data_AF-A0A3D3I1H5-F1
#
_entry.id   AF-A0A3D3I1H5-F1
#
_cell.length_a   1.000
_cell.length_b   1.000
_cell.length_c   1.000
_cell.angle_alpha   90.00
_cell.angle_beta   90.00
_cell.angle_gamma   90.00
#
_symmetry.space_group_name_H-M   'P 1'
#
loop_
_entity.id
_entity.type
_entity.pdbx_description
1 polymer ?
#
loop_
_entity_poly.entity_id
_entity_poly.type
_entity_poly.pdbx_seq_one_letter_code
_entity_poly.pdbx_strand_id
1 'polypeptide(L)'
;MKTWGSFIAILVALSAVMAFGQSRTSTTALKQDLKKVEAKKSEVRSRLLRKRKEAAKYSWEIRYADQWSDRMDDQLAKTANDLNRQVKRQATLELELRKANAELAKRREMVKVRLRAMFVNDDQNMISVIVGARDMGEIAERQGVMERIMAADRKLFKETLELQRKVQSMKKEQDEVVADIKVLRVKLAEEKERLEEAKAKKQAILKVVNADKAKLQAEYDAFDAESNKIESRLAA
;
A
#
# COMPACT_ATOMS: atom_id res chain seq x y z
N MET A 1 -20.56 -17.49 -9.99
CA MET A 1 -19.88 -18.76 -10.35
C MET A 1 -19.43 -19.44 -9.06
N LYS A 2 -19.80 -20.71 -8.93
CA LYS A 2 -20.01 -21.43 -7.66
C LYS A 2 -19.12 -22.68 -7.69
N THR A 3 -18.05 -22.70 -6.89
CA THR A 3 -17.34 -23.92 -6.43
C THR A 3 -16.52 -23.57 -5.20
N TRP A 4 -17.20 -23.28 -4.08
CA TRP A 4 -16.57 -23.41 -2.78
C TRP A 4 -16.41 -24.90 -2.48
N GLY A 5 -15.16 -25.30 -2.27
CA GLY A 5 -14.74 -26.68 -2.12
C GLY A 5 -15.56 -27.41 -1.05
N SER A 6 -15.98 -28.62 -1.40
CA SER A 6 -16.57 -29.57 -0.48
C SER A 6 -15.62 -29.80 0.70
N PHE A 7 -15.90 -29.14 1.82
CA PHE A 7 -15.39 -29.54 3.13
C PHE A 7 -16.06 -30.86 3.49
N ILE A 8 -15.40 -31.95 3.13
CA ILE A 8 -15.74 -33.28 3.62
C ILE A 8 -15.30 -33.33 5.09
N ALA A 9 -16.18 -32.87 5.98
CA ALA A 9 -16.10 -33.13 7.40
C ALA A 9 -16.46 -34.60 7.63
N ILE A 10 -15.50 -35.52 7.46
CA ILE A 10 -15.64 -36.88 7.95
C ILE A 10 -15.18 -36.88 9.40
N LEU A 11 -16.16 -36.68 10.27
CA LEU A 11 -16.10 -36.86 11.70
C LEU A 11 -16.07 -38.38 11.95
N VAL A 12 -14.89 -39.03 11.86
CA VAL A 12 -14.75 -40.39 12.39
C VAL A 12 -14.68 -40.27 13.90
N ALA A 13 -15.76 -40.74 14.52
CA ALA A 13 -15.94 -40.78 15.95
C ALA A 13 -14.70 -41.33 16.65
N LEU A 14 -14.20 -40.52 17.59
CA LEU A 14 -13.28 -40.90 18.65
C LEU A 14 -14.00 -41.88 19.60
N SER A 15 -14.32 -43.08 19.14
CA SER A 15 -15.03 -44.08 19.93
C SER A 15 -14.47 -45.47 19.66
N ALA A 16 -13.34 -45.78 20.31
CA ALA A 16 -13.05 -47.08 20.92
C ALA A 16 -11.63 -47.09 21.50
N VAL A 17 -11.34 -46.22 22.48
CA VAL A 17 -10.19 -46.44 23.39
C VAL A 17 -10.63 -47.11 24.70
N MET A 18 -11.92 -47.34 24.91
CA MET A 18 -12.40 -48.04 26.11
C MET A 18 -13.35 -49.17 25.73
N ALA A 19 -12.83 -50.41 25.69
CA ALA A 19 -13.52 -51.63 26.13
C ALA A 19 -12.80 -52.92 25.69
N PHE A 20 -11.48 -53.05 25.89
CA PHE A 20 -10.80 -54.34 25.72
C PHE A 20 -9.83 -54.64 26.87
N GLY A 21 -10.34 -54.49 28.09
CA GLY A 21 -9.73 -54.96 29.33
C GLY A 21 -10.18 -56.36 29.75
N GLN A 22 -10.73 -57.17 28.84
CA GLN A 22 -11.03 -58.58 29.14
C GLN A 22 -9.97 -59.47 28.50
N SER A 23 -9.32 -60.29 29.34
CA SER A 23 -8.36 -61.32 28.97
C SER A 23 -8.95 -62.28 27.93
N ARG A 24 -8.68 -62.03 26.64
CA ARG A 24 -9.03 -62.94 25.55
C ARG A 24 -7.82 -63.82 25.25
N THR A 25 -7.89 -65.07 25.68
CA THR A 25 -6.80 -66.06 25.64
C THR A 25 -6.80 -66.93 24.38
N SER A 26 -7.71 -66.72 23.40
CA SER A 26 -7.73 -67.53 22.18
C SER A 26 -6.91 -66.92 21.05
N THR A 27 -5.98 -67.71 20.52
CA THR A 27 -5.12 -67.35 19.37
C THR A 27 -5.93 -66.97 18.12
N THR A 28 -7.12 -67.55 17.94
CA THR A 28 -8.04 -67.21 16.84
C THR A 28 -8.59 -65.79 16.94
N ALA A 29 -8.95 -65.33 18.15
CA ALA A 29 -9.44 -63.96 18.35
C ALA A 29 -8.34 -62.92 18.11
N LEU A 30 -7.13 -63.17 18.64
CA LEU A 30 -5.95 -62.33 18.40
C LEU A 30 -5.60 -62.20 16.91
N LYS A 31 -5.65 -63.31 16.15
CA LYS A 31 -5.44 -63.29 14.69
C LYS A 31 -6.50 -62.47 13.95
N GLN A 32 -7.74 -62.50 14.41
CA GLN A 32 -8.83 -61.74 13.80
C GLN A 32 -8.73 -60.24 14.10
N ASP A 33 -8.31 -59.88 15.31
CA ASP A 33 -8.05 -58.49 15.70
C ASP A 33 -6.83 -57.94 14.96
N LEU A 34 -5.74 -58.71 14.82
CA LEU A 34 -4.57 -58.32 14.02
C LEU A 34 -4.97 -57.97 12.57
N LYS A 35 -5.80 -58.81 11.93
CA LYS A 35 -6.30 -58.53 10.58
C LYS A 35 -7.09 -57.21 10.49
N LYS A 36 -7.91 -56.91 11.50
CA LYS A 36 -8.68 -55.65 11.55
C LYS A 36 -7.77 -54.44 11.75
N VAL A 37 -6.78 -54.55 12.63
CA VAL A 37 -5.80 -53.48 12.91
C VAL A 37 -4.95 -53.22 11.66
N GLU A 38 -4.44 -54.26 11.00
CA GLU A 38 -3.68 -54.13 9.75
C GLU A 38 -4.51 -53.51 8.61
N ALA A 39 -5.80 -53.88 8.49
CA ALA A 39 -6.70 -53.26 7.53
C ALA A 39 -6.87 -51.75 7.79
N LYS A 40 -7.12 -51.35 9.05
CA LYS A 40 -7.23 -49.94 9.45
C LYS A 40 -5.92 -49.17 9.25
N LYS A 41 -4.79 -49.79 9.60
CA LYS A 41 -3.43 -49.23 9.41
C LYS A 41 -3.15 -48.96 7.93
N SER A 42 -3.49 -49.89 7.04
CA SER A 42 -3.38 -49.72 5.59
C SER A 42 -4.28 -48.60 5.04
N GLU A 43 -5.50 -48.49 5.54
CA GLU A 43 -6.42 -47.41 5.19
C GLU A 43 -5.87 -46.05 5.63
N VAL A 44 -5.44 -45.92 6.89
CA VAL A 44 -4.82 -44.68 7.41
C VAL A 44 -3.55 -44.34 6.63
N ARG A 45 -2.71 -45.32 6.28
CA ARG A 45 -1.53 -45.12 5.44
C ARG A 45 -1.89 -44.55 4.08
N SER A 46 -2.94 -45.09 3.45
CA SER A 46 -3.44 -44.60 2.16
C SER A 46 -3.96 -43.17 2.27
N ARG A 47 -4.71 -42.85 3.33
CA ARG A 47 -5.18 -41.49 3.62
C ARG A 47 -4.01 -40.52 3.86
N LEU A 48 -3.00 -40.94 4.62
CA LEU A 48 -1.79 -40.17 4.88
C LEU A 48 -1.01 -39.89 3.60
N LEU A 49 -0.85 -40.87 2.70
CA LEU A 49 -0.20 -40.67 1.40
C LEU A 49 -0.97 -39.69 0.51
N ARG A 50 -2.31 -39.78 0.48
CA ARG A 50 -3.16 -38.81 -0.24
C ARG A 50 -2.99 -37.40 0.33
N LYS A 51 -3.04 -37.25 1.66
CA LYS A 51 -2.81 -35.96 2.33
C LYS A 51 -1.40 -35.41 2.14
N ARG A 52 -0.38 -36.26 2.08
CA ARG A 52 1.00 -35.84 1.74
C ARG A 52 1.10 -35.31 0.31
N LYS A 53 0.42 -35.94 -0.66
CA LYS A 53 0.34 -35.43 -2.05
C LYS A 53 -0.42 -34.11 -2.12
N GLU A 54 -1.53 -34.00 -1.39
CA GLU A 54 -2.31 -32.75 -1.29
C GLU A 54 -1.47 -31.62 -0.66
N ALA A 55 -0.75 -31.91 0.43
CA ALA A 55 0.19 -30.98 1.05
C ALA A 55 1.31 -30.54 0.09
N ALA A 56 1.83 -31.46 -0.74
CA ALA A 56 2.83 -31.11 -1.76
C ALA A 56 2.28 -30.15 -2.84
N LYS A 57 0.99 -30.27 -3.18
CA LYS A 57 0.31 -29.30 -4.06
C LYS A 57 0.19 -27.95 -3.37
N TYR A 58 -0.24 -27.92 -2.10
CA TYR A 58 -0.27 -26.70 -1.31
C TYR A 58 1.11 -26.05 -1.15
N SER A 59 2.21 -26.82 -1.09
CA SER A 59 3.57 -26.25 -1.08
C SER A 59 3.87 -25.39 -2.30
N TRP A 60 3.39 -25.77 -3.49
CA TRP A 60 3.52 -24.94 -4.69
C TRP A 60 2.65 -23.68 -4.61
N GLU A 61 1.40 -23.82 -4.15
CA GLU A 61 0.49 -22.69 -3.95
C GLU A 61 1.01 -21.70 -2.90
N ILE A 62 1.62 -22.19 -1.83
CA ILE A 62 2.26 -21.39 -0.78
C ILE A 62 3.47 -20.65 -1.33
N ARG A 63 4.34 -21.32 -2.10
CA ARG A 63 5.50 -20.65 -2.74
C ARG A 63 5.06 -19.57 -3.71
N TYR A 64 4.00 -19.83 -4.48
CA TYR A 64 3.42 -18.83 -5.37
C TYR A 64 2.85 -17.65 -4.57
N ALA A 65 2.13 -17.91 -3.48
CA ALA A 65 1.62 -16.89 -2.58
C ALA A 65 2.75 -16.07 -1.93
N ASP A 66 3.88 -16.70 -1.60
CA ASP A 66 5.07 -16.01 -1.06
C ASP A 66 5.69 -15.08 -2.09
N GLN A 67 6.00 -15.57 -3.29
CA GLN A 67 6.52 -14.72 -4.37
C GLN A 67 5.55 -13.60 -4.76
N TRP A 68 4.25 -13.85 -4.67
CA TRP A 68 3.24 -12.81 -4.88
C TRP A 68 3.24 -11.80 -3.74
N SER A 69 3.35 -12.24 -2.48
CA SER A 69 3.44 -11.37 -1.30
C SER A 69 4.70 -10.51 -1.32
N ASP A 70 5.86 -11.08 -1.67
CA ASP A 70 7.12 -10.34 -1.81
C ASP A 70 6.99 -9.22 -2.86
N ARG A 71 6.35 -9.53 -3.99
CA ARG A 71 6.07 -8.52 -5.03
C ARG A 71 5.09 -7.44 -4.56
N MET A 72 4.11 -7.79 -3.73
CA MET A 72 3.21 -6.80 -3.12
C MET A 72 3.93 -5.94 -2.08
N ASP A 73 4.83 -6.52 -1.28
CA ASP A 73 5.68 -5.79 -0.33
C ASP A 73 6.61 -4.80 -1.06
N ASP A 74 7.23 -5.21 -2.18
CA ASP A 74 8.01 -4.32 -3.05
C ASP A 74 7.16 -3.18 -3.63
N GLN A 75 5.93 -3.47 -4.05
CA GLN A 75 5.01 -2.45 -4.57
C GLN A 75 4.57 -1.50 -3.47
N LEU A 76 4.27 -1.99 -2.28
CA LEU A 76 3.95 -1.19 -1.11
C LEU A 76 5.10 -0.24 -0.76
N ALA A 77 6.33 -0.74 -0.76
CA ALA A 77 7.52 0.06 -0.50
C ALA A 77 7.67 1.18 -1.55
N LYS A 78 7.45 0.87 -2.83
CA LYS A 78 7.46 1.88 -3.92
C LYS A 78 6.35 2.92 -3.73
N THR A 79 5.10 2.50 -3.53
CA THR A 79 3.96 3.39 -3.30
C THR A 79 4.19 4.29 -2.08
N ALA A 80 4.72 3.74 -0.98
CA ALA A 80 5.04 4.51 0.22
C ALA A 80 6.16 5.53 -0.02
N ASN A 81 7.20 5.16 -0.77
CA ASN A 81 8.28 6.08 -1.14
C ASN A 81 7.77 7.21 -2.06
N ASP A 82 6.92 6.88 -3.03
CA ASP A 82 6.28 7.85 -3.91
C ASP A 82 5.40 8.82 -3.13
N LEU A 83 4.58 8.31 -2.20
CA LEU A 83 3.76 9.12 -1.31
C LEU A 83 4.63 10.08 -0.47
N ASN A 84 5.71 9.58 0.13
CA ASN A 84 6.62 10.41 0.93
C ASN A 84 7.28 11.50 0.09
N ARG A 85 7.70 11.17 -1.15
CA ARG A 85 8.25 12.16 -2.08
C ARG A 85 7.23 13.25 -2.42
N GLN A 86 5.98 12.88 -2.70
CA GLN A 86 4.93 13.85 -3.02
C GLN A 86 4.57 14.72 -1.81
N VAL A 87 4.50 14.15 -0.60
CA VAL A 87 4.28 14.93 0.64
C VAL A 87 5.39 15.96 0.87
N LYS A 88 6.66 15.58 0.64
CA LYS A 88 7.78 16.52 0.72
C LYS A 88 7.67 17.62 -0.34
N ARG A 89 7.33 17.25 -1.59
CA ARG A 89 7.11 18.21 -2.68
C ARG A 89 6.00 19.20 -2.33
N GLN A 90 4.87 18.71 -1.78
CA GLN A 90 3.77 19.55 -1.33
C GLN A 90 4.24 20.59 -0.31
N ALA A 91 4.99 20.17 0.71
CA ALA A 91 5.49 21.08 1.75
C ALA A 91 6.44 22.15 1.19
N THR A 92 7.33 21.77 0.27
CA THR A 92 8.21 22.74 -0.43
C THR A 92 7.39 23.72 -1.26
N LEU A 93 6.44 23.22 -2.05
CA LEU A 93 5.61 24.04 -2.93
C LEU A 93 4.72 25.02 -2.13
N GLU A 94 4.20 24.59 -0.99
CA GLU A 94 3.47 25.45 -0.04
C GLU A 94 4.32 26.62 0.45
N LEU A 95 5.58 26.35 0.82
CA LEU A 95 6.51 27.40 1.26
C LEU A 95 6.82 28.38 0.13
N GLU A 96 7.10 27.87 -1.07
CA GLU A 96 7.37 28.71 -2.24
C GLU A 96 6.16 29.54 -2.65
N LEU A 97 4.95 28.96 -2.61
CA LEU A 97 3.70 29.67 -2.87
C LEU A 97 3.47 30.79 -1.85
N ARG A 98 3.74 30.56 -0.56
CA ARG A 98 3.63 31.61 0.46
C ARG A 98 4.56 32.78 0.15
N LYS A 99 5.83 32.51 -0.18
CA LYS A 99 6.80 33.54 -0.56
C LYS A 99 6.38 34.30 -1.82
N ALA A 100 5.96 33.58 -2.86
CA ALA A 100 5.53 34.17 -4.13
C ALA A 100 4.25 35.01 -4.00
N ASN A 101 3.29 34.58 -3.17
CA ASN A 101 2.08 35.36 -2.89
C ASN A 101 2.39 36.63 -2.09
N ALA A 102 3.29 36.57 -1.11
CA ALA A 102 3.71 37.75 -0.35
C ALA A 102 4.40 38.78 -1.26
N GLU A 103 5.31 38.34 -2.13
CA GLU A 103 5.97 39.21 -3.11
C GLU A 103 4.96 39.79 -4.12
N LEU A 104 4.00 38.97 -4.60
CA LEU A 104 2.95 39.44 -5.50
C LEU A 104 2.06 40.50 -4.83
N ALA A 105 1.71 40.33 -3.56
CA ALA A 105 0.93 41.32 -2.80
C ALA A 105 1.69 42.65 -2.69
N LYS A 106 2.99 42.61 -2.35
CA LYS A 106 3.86 43.79 -2.29
C LYS A 106 3.92 44.51 -3.65
N ARG A 107 4.13 43.75 -4.72
CA ARG A 107 4.18 44.29 -6.09
C ARG A 107 2.85 44.88 -6.54
N ARG A 108 1.73 44.24 -6.22
CA ARG A 108 0.38 44.78 -6.51
C ARG A 108 0.13 46.12 -5.82
N GLU A 109 0.58 46.28 -4.58
CA GLU A 109 0.45 47.58 -3.89
C GLU A 109 1.34 48.65 -4.56
N MET A 110 2.57 48.32 -4.94
CA MET A 110 3.41 49.23 -5.72
C MET A 110 2.71 49.63 -7.04
N VAL A 111 2.19 48.67 -7.80
CA VAL A 111 1.42 48.93 -9.03
C VAL A 111 0.24 49.86 -8.78
N LYS A 112 -0.53 49.61 -7.72
CA LYS A 112 -1.69 50.44 -7.35
C LYS A 112 -1.29 51.88 -7.03
N VAL A 113 -0.20 52.09 -6.29
CA VAL A 113 0.34 53.42 -5.99
C VAL A 113 0.78 54.13 -7.26
N ARG A 114 1.49 53.43 -8.16
CA ARG A 114 1.95 53.99 -9.45
C ARG A 114 0.78 54.35 -10.37
N LEU A 115 -0.22 53.48 -10.49
CA LEU A 115 -1.44 53.77 -11.28
C LEU A 115 -2.21 54.96 -10.71
N ARG A 116 -2.34 55.08 -9.38
CA ARG A 116 -2.95 56.27 -8.76
C ARG A 116 -2.18 57.53 -9.10
N ALA A 117 -0.85 57.50 -9.02
CA ALA A 117 -0.01 58.63 -9.38
C ALA A 117 -0.14 59.04 -10.85
N MET A 118 -0.37 58.08 -11.76
CA MET A 118 -0.61 58.34 -13.19
C MET A 118 -1.99 58.93 -13.48
N PHE A 119 -3.05 58.42 -12.85
CA PHE A 119 -4.44 58.70 -13.27
C PHE A 119 -5.24 59.60 -12.32
N VAL A 120 -4.83 59.76 -11.06
CA VAL A 120 -5.58 60.55 -10.05
C VAL A 120 -4.97 61.93 -9.82
N ASN A 121 -3.69 62.14 -10.16
CA ASN A 121 -2.99 63.42 -9.99
C ASN A 121 -3.08 64.36 -11.22
N ASP A 122 -4.01 64.08 -12.12
CA ASP A 122 -4.40 64.81 -13.35
C ASP A 122 -3.28 65.04 -14.39
N ASP A 123 -3.59 64.81 -15.66
CA ASP A 123 -2.65 64.93 -16.81
C ASP A 123 -2.03 66.33 -16.93
N GLN A 124 -2.63 67.35 -16.30
CA GLN A 124 -2.10 68.71 -16.27
C GLN A 124 -0.79 68.86 -15.46
N ASN A 125 -0.54 68.01 -14.46
CA ASN A 125 0.67 68.12 -13.64
C ASN A 125 1.94 67.59 -14.32
N MET A 126 1.80 66.59 -15.19
CA MET A 126 2.97 65.99 -15.85
C MET A 126 3.49 66.85 -17.00
N ILE A 127 2.58 67.53 -17.71
CA ILE A 127 2.93 68.55 -18.72
C ILE A 127 3.39 69.85 -18.03
N SER A 128 2.76 70.29 -16.93
CA SER A 128 3.18 71.51 -16.22
C SER A 128 4.58 71.42 -15.60
N VAL A 129 5.01 70.22 -15.15
CA VAL A 129 6.38 69.99 -14.64
C VAL A 129 7.44 70.11 -15.74
N ILE A 130 7.12 69.80 -17.00
CA ILE A 130 8.04 69.99 -18.13
C ILE A 130 7.98 71.45 -18.62
N VAL A 131 6.79 72.04 -18.66
CA VAL A 131 6.54 73.42 -19.13
C VAL A 131 7.02 74.50 -18.12
N GLY A 132 7.14 74.17 -16.83
CA GLY A 132 7.65 75.07 -15.78
C GLY A 132 9.17 75.05 -15.59
N ALA A 133 9.94 74.48 -16.52
CA ALA A 133 11.40 74.48 -16.49
C ALA A 133 11.98 75.85 -16.90
N ARG A 134 13.10 76.25 -16.30
CA ARG A 134 13.72 77.58 -16.49
C ARG A 134 14.52 77.68 -17.79
N ASP A 135 15.02 76.56 -18.31
CA ASP A 135 15.79 76.49 -19.56
C ASP A 135 15.67 75.13 -20.29
N MET A 136 16.18 75.08 -21.53
CA MET A 136 16.10 73.89 -22.41
C MET A 136 16.94 72.70 -21.90
N GLY A 137 17.97 72.94 -21.08
CA GLY A 137 18.77 71.87 -20.46
C GLY A 137 17.99 71.17 -19.35
N GLU A 138 17.29 71.94 -18.53
CA GLU A 138 16.39 71.44 -17.48
C GLU A 138 15.20 70.67 -18.07
N ILE A 139 14.69 71.08 -19.23
CA ILE A 139 13.66 70.33 -19.98
C ILE A 139 14.18 68.94 -20.40
N ALA A 140 15.39 68.87 -20.98
CA ALA A 140 15.98 67.60 -21.43
C ALA A 140 16.29 66.66 -20.24
N GLU A 141 16.76 67.20 -19.12
CA GLU A 141 17.01 66.42 -17.90
C GLU A 141 15.71 65.86 -17.31
N ARG A 142 14.66 66.69 -17.19
CA ARG A 142 13.33 66.28 -16.71
C ARG A 142 12.69 65.25 -17.64
N GLN A 143 12.85 65.39 -18.96
CA GLN A 143 12.42 64.38 -19.94
C GLN A 143 13.17 63.04 -19.74
N GLY A 144 14.49 63.08 -19.58
CA GLY A 144 15.29 61.88 -19.32
C GLY A 144 14.95 61.20 -17.99
N VAL A 145 14.50 61.94 -16.97
CA VAL A 145 13.96 61.36 -15.72
C VAL A 145 12.59 60.72 -15.99
N MET A 146 11.71 61.37 -16.75
CA MET A 146 10.38 60.85 -17.08
C MET A 146 10.45 59.52 -17.86
N GLU A 147 11.31 59.46 -18.88
CA GLU A 147 11.52 58.24 -19.67
C GLU A 147 12.00 57.07 -18.80
N ARG A 148 12.90 57.35 -17.83
CA ARG A 148 13.37 56.35 -16.85
C ARG A 148 12.25 55.87 -15.94
N ILE A 149 11.38 56.77 -15.48
CA ILE A 149 10.20 56.43 -14.66
C ILE A 149 9.25 55.52 -15.45
N MET A 150 8.90 55.89 -16.69
CA MET A 150 8.02 55.08 -17.54
C MET A 150 8.63 53.70 -17.86
N ALA A 151 9.94 53.62 -18.05
CA ALA A 151 10.64 52.34 -18.22
C ALA A 151 10.54 51.46 -16.96
N ALA A 152 10.74 52.05 -15.77
CA ALA A 152 10.62 51.35 -14.49
C ALA A 152 9.19 50.86 -14.24
N ASP A 153 8.16 51.65 -14.56
CA ASP A 153 6.76 51.25 -14.41
C ASP A 153 6.37 50.12 -15.35
N ARG A 154 6.78 50.19 -16.63
CA ARG A 154 6.58 49.09 -17.60
C ARG A 154 7.22 47.80 -17.10
N LYS A 155 8.44 47.89 -16.55
CA LYS A 155 9.12 46.74 -15.96
C LYS A 155 8.36 46.19 -14.76
N LEU A 156 7.93 47.05 -13.83
CA LEU A 156 7.14 46.65 -12.66
C LEU A 156 5.84 45.92 -13.07
N PHE A 157 5.09 46.45 -14.03
CA PHE A 157 3.85 45.83 -14.52
C PHE A 157 4.13 44.47 -15.16
N LYS A 158 5.13 44.40 -16.04
CA LYS A 158 5.52 43.15 -16.70
C LYS A 158 5.90 42.07 -15.68
N GLU A 159 6.81 42.37 -14.77
CA GLU A 159 7.26 41.41 -13.75
C GLU A 159 6.13 41.00 -12.79
N THR A 160 5.20 41.91 -12.48
CA THR A 160 4.03 41.60 -11.63
C THR A 160 3.09 40.63 -12.34
N LEU A 161 2.85 40.80 -13.64
CA LEU A 161 2.05 39.89 -14.46
C LEU A 161 2.72 38.52 -14.59
N GLU A 162 4.03 38.48 -14.83
CA GLU A 162 4.82 37.24 -14.87
C GLU A 162 4.76 36.49 -13.53
N LEU A 163 4.94 37.20 -12.41
CA LEU A 163 4.81 36.61 -11.07
C LEU A 163 3.40 36.10 -10.81
N GLN A 164 2.36 36.81 -11.24
CA GLN A 164 0.98 36.35 -11.13
C GLN A 164 0.75 35.05 -11.90
N ARG A 165 1.25 34.94 -13.13
CA ARG A 165 1.18 33.70 -13.93
C ARG A 165 1.93 32.57 -13.26
N LYS A 166 3.12 32.84 -12.72
CA LYS A 166 3.91 31.86 -11.95
C LYS A 166 3.15 31.33 -10.73
N VAL A 167 2.57 32.23 -9.92
CA VAL A 167 1.74 31.85 -8.76
C VAL A 167 0.54 30.99 -9.18
N GLN A 168 -0.13 31.33 -10.29
CA GLN A 168 -1.24 30.52 -10.81
C GLN A 168 -0.78 29.12 -11.23
N SER A 169 0.38 29.01 -11.90
CA SER A 169 0.96 27.71 -12.27
C SER A 169 1.31 26.87 -11.05
N MET A 170 1.95 27.48 -10.05
CA MET A 170 2.30 26.78 -8.80
C MET A 170 1.07 26.32 -8.03
N LYS A 171 -0.03 27.07 -8.03
CA LYS A 171 -1.31 26.64 -7.43
C LYS A 171 -1.87 25.40 -8.13
N LYS A 172 -1.86 25.39 -9.47
CA LYS A 172 -2.29 24.21 -10.24
C LYS A 172 -1.43 22.98 -9.93
N GLU A 173 -0.12 23.16 -9.90
CA GLU A 173 0.80 22.08 -9.50
C GLU A 173 0.53 21.59 -8.08
N GLN A 174 0.18 22.50 -7.15
CA GLN A 174 -0.19 22.12 -5.78
C GLN A 174 -1.46 21.27 -5.75
N ASP A 175 -2.48 21.66 -6.51
CA ASP A 175 -3.74 20.91 -6.61
C ASP A 175 -3.51 19.50 -7.19
N GLU A 176 -2.66 19.38 -8.21
CA GLU A 176 -2.24 18.10 -8.80
C GLU A 176 -1.50 17.23 -7.78
N VAL A 177 -0.52 17.77 -7.07
CA VAL A 177 0.23 17.04 -6.03
C VAL A 177 -0.70 16.57 -4.91
N VAL A 178 -1.65 17.39 -4.49
CA VAL A 178 -2.64 17.00 -3.46
C VAL A 178 -3.56 15.88 -3.97
N ALA A 179 -3.97 15.92 -5.24
CA ALA A 179 -4.76 14.85 -5.85
C ALA A 179 -3.96 13.54 -5.92
N ASP A 180 -2.70 13.59 -6.36
CA ASP A 180 -1.80 12.43 -6.42
C ASP A 180 -1.60 11.80 -5.04
N ILE A 181 -1.39 12.62 -3.99
CA ILE A 181 -1.26 12.15 -2.61
C ILE A 181 -2.50 11.38 -2.16
N LYS A 182 -3.71 11.87 -2.50
CA LYS A 182 -4.96 11.17 -2.15
C LYS A 182 -5.03 9.82 -2.83
N VAL A 183 -4.73 9.75 -4.13
CA VAL A 183 -4.72 8.49 -4.90
C VAL A 183 -3.70 7.51 -4.32
N LEU A 184 -2.48 7.96 -4.03
CA LEU A 184 -1.43 7.12 -3.45
C LEU A 184 -1.80 6.61 -2.05
N ARG A 185 -2.49 7.40 -1.23
CA ARG A 185 -2.96 6.94 0.10
C ARG A 185 -4.01 5.84 -0.02
N VAL A 186 -4.98 5.99 -0.92
CA VAL A 186 -6.01 4.96 -1.15
C VAL A 186 -5.34 3.68 -1.67
N LYS A 187 -4.48 3.81 -2.69
CA LYS A 187 -3.72 2.68 -3.25
C LYS A 187 -2.90 1.95 -2.19
N LEU A 188 -2.19 2.69 -1.33
CA LEU A 188 -1.39 2.10 -0.25
C LEU A 188 -2.26 1.33 0.76
N ALA A 189 -3.45 1.83 1.08
CA ALA A 189 -4.38 1.16 1.98
C ALA A 189 -4.92 -0.14 1.36
N GLU A 190 -5.35 -0.10 0.10
CA GLU A 190 -5.83 -1.28 -0.62
C GLU A 190 -4.75 -2.35 -0.78
N GLU A 191 -3.51 -1.94 -1.11
CA GLU A 191 -2.37 -2.86 -1.24
C GLU A 191 -2.05 -3.55 0.10
N LYS A 192 -2.13 -2.82 1.23
CA LYS A 192 -1.93 -3.40 2.57
C LYS A 192 -3.03 -4.39 2.92
N GLU A 193 -4.29 -4.06 2.67
CA GLU A 193 -5.41 -4.94 2.95
C GLU A 193 -5.30 -6.25 2.15
N ARG A 194 -5.01 -6.15 0.84
CA ARG A 194 -4.81 -7.32 -0.02
C ARG A 194 -3.66 -8.21 0.44
N LEU A 195 -2.57 -7.61 0.91
CA LEU A 195 -1.44 -8.35 1.44
C LEU A 195 -1.81 -9.09 2.74
N GLU A 196 -2.49 -8.43 3.67
CA GLU A 196 -2.93 -9.05 4.92
C GLU A 196 -3.93 -10.18 4.67
N GLU A 197 -4.88 -10.00 3.75
CA GLU A 197 -5.78 -11.08 3.34
C GLU A 197 -5.02 -12.29 2.79
N ALA A 198 -4.01 -12.06 1.95
CA ALA A 198 -3.23 -13.14 1.36
C ALA A 198 -2.39 -13.88 2.41
N LYS A 199 -1.76 -13.14 3.33
CA LYS A 199 -1.03 -13.70 4.48
C LYS A 199 -1.97 -14.54 5.37
N ALA A 200 -3.17 -14.04 5.66
CA ALA A 200 -4.17 -14.77 6.43
C ALA A 200 -4.64 -16.06 5.73
N LYS A 201 -4.95 -15.99 4.42
CA LYS A 201 -5.32 -17.16 3.60
C LYS A 201 -4.21 -18.22 3.60
N LYS A 202 -2.95 -17.80 3.41
CA LYS A 202 -1.78 -18.70 3.48
C LYS A 202 -1.68 -19.38 4.85
N GLN A 203 -1.79 -18.61 5.93
CA GLN A 203 -1.67 -19.15 7.29
C GLN A 203 -2.79 -20.15 7.62
N ALA A 204 -4.02 -19.88 7.17
CA ALA A 204 -5.14 -20.81 7.32
C ALA A 204 -4.88 -22.15 6.61
N ILE A 205 -4.41 -22.11 5.36
CA ILE A 205 -4.07 -23.32 4.58
C ILE A 205 -2.98 -24.12 5.30
N LEU A 206 -1.90 -23.47 5.73
CA LEU A 206 -0.80 -24.11 6.47
C LEU A 206 -1.28 -24.80 7.74
N LYS A 207 -2.16 -24.14 8.51
CA LYS A 207 -2.70 -24.67 9.76
C LYS A 207 -3.52 -25.94 9.51
N VAL A 208 -4.41 -25.92 8.53
CA VAL A 208 -5.27 -27.08 8.19
C VAL A 208 -4.42 -28.25 7.70
N VAL A 209 -3.51 -28.01 6.76
CA VAL A 209 -2.66 -29.06 6.17
C VAL A 209 -1.77 -29.73 7.23
N ASN A 210 -1.16 -28.94 8.12
CA ASN A 210 -0.29 -29.48 9.17
C ASN A 210 -1.08 -30.24 10.24
N ALA A 211 -2.25 -29.74 10.64
CA ALA A 211 -3.10 -30.40 11.64
C ALA A 211 -3.62 -31.76 11.14
N ASP A 212 -4.10 -31.82 9.89
CA ASP A 212 -4.59 -33.08 9.29
C ASP A 212 -3.47 -34.11 9.17
N LYS A 213 -2.28 -33.70 8.73
CA LYS A 213 -1.12 -34.57 8.62
C LYS A 213 -0.69 -35.12 9.99
N ALA A 214 -0.67 -34.27 11.02
CA ALA A 214 -0.30 -34.68 12.38
C ALA A 214 -1.29 -35.69 12.96
N LYS A 215 -2.60 -35.47 12.80
CA LYS A 215 -3.65 -36.39 13.25
C LYS A 215 -3.53 -37.76 12.59
N LEU A 216 -3.41 -37.80 11.25
CA LEU A 216 -3.27 -39.07 10.52
C LEU A 216 -1.98 -39.81 10.86
N GLN A 217 -0.89 -39.09 11.13
CA GLN A 217 0.36 -39.72 11.57
C GLN A 217 0.20 -40.34 12.96
N ALA A 218 -0.41 -39.64 13.91
CA ALA A 218 -0.68 -40.17 15.24
C ALA A 218 -1.62 -41.40 15.20
N GLU A 219 -2.66 -41.37 14.36
CA GLU A 219 -3.53 -42.54 14.13
C GLU A 219 -2.74 -43.73 13.58
N TYR A 220 -1.85 -43.49 12.61
CA TYR A 220 -1.02 -44.53 12.02
C TYR A 220 -0.09 -45.16 13.06
N ASP A 221 0.62 -44.33 13.83
CA ASP A 221 1.58 -44.77 14.84
C ASP A 221 0.88 -45.56 15.98
N ALA A 222 -0.36 -45.18 16.34
CA ALA A 222 -1.17 -45.92 17.30
C ALA A 222 -1.55 -47.32 16.81
N PHE A 223 -2.01 -47.45 15.56
CA PHE A 223 -2.32 -48.76 14.98
C PHE A 223 -1.06 -49.63 14.76
N ASP A 224 0.08 -49.02 14.43
CA ASP A 224 1.35 -49.73 14.32
C ASP A 224 1.78 -50.32 15.67
N ALA A 225 1.71 -49.51 16.74
CA ALA A 225 2.01 -49.97 18.10
C ALA A 225 1.03 -51.05 18.60
N GLU A 226 -0.25 -50.96 18.24
CA GLU A 226 -1.26 -51.97 18.57
C GLU A 226 -0.99 -53.29 17.84
N SER A 227 -0.65 -53.23 16.54
CA SER A 227 -0.28 -54.41 15.74
C SER A 227 0.91 -55.14 16.37
N ASN A 228 1.99 -54.40 16.68
CA ASN A 228 3.20 -54.95 17.30
C ASN A 228 2.91 -55.61 18.67
N LYS A 229 2.00 -55.04 19.47
CA LYS A 229 1.57 -55.64 20.74
C LYS A 229 0.81 -56.95 20.53
N ILE A 230 -0.10 -57.03 19.56
CA ILE A 230 -0.85 -58.26 19.26
C ILE A 230 0.10 -59.36 18.75
N GLU A 231 1.05 -59.01 17.88
CA GLU A 231 2.07 -59.93 17.38
C GLU A 231 2.94 -60.48 18.51
N SER A 232 3.40 -59.63 19.44
CA SER A 232 4.17 -60.08 20.60
C SER A 232 3.41 -61.08 21.48
N ARG A 233 2.08 -60.92 21.63
CA ARG A 233 1.22 -61.85 22.38
C ARG A 233 0.93 -63.15 21.65
N LEU A 234 1.03 -63.17 20.32
CA LEU A 234 0.90 -64.37 19.51
C LEU A 234 2.20 -65.20 19.47
N ALA A 235 3.34 -64.56 19.74
CA ALA A 235 4.66 -65.17 19.77
C ALA A 235 5.09 -65.69 21.16
N ALA A 236 4.39 -65.26 22.22
CA ALA A 236 4.56 -65.72 23.60
C ALA A 236 3.69 -66.96 23.88
#